data_AF-A0A7J8C346-F1
#
_entry.id   AF-A0A7J8C346-F1
#
_cell.length_a   1.000
_cell.length_b   1.000
_cell.length_c   1.000
_cell.angle_alpha   90.00
_cell.angle_beta   90.00
_cell.angle_gamma   90.00
#
_symmetry.space_group_name_H-M   'P 1'
#
loop_
_entity.id
_entity.type
_entity.pdbx_description
1 polymer ?
#
loop_
_entity_poly.entity_id
_entity_poly.type
_entity_poly.pdbx_seq_one_letter_code
_entity_poly.pdbx_strand_id
1 'polypeptide(L)'
;MAGPVHGGGARALDLLRALPRVSLANLKPNPGSRKLERRPRGRRRGRKCGRGHKGERQRGTRPRLGFEGGQTPFYIRIPKYGFNEGHSFRRQYQPLSLNRLQYLIDLGRVDPTQPIDLTQLVNGRGVTIQPLKRDYGVQLVEEVSLG
;
A
#
# COMPACT_ATOMS: atom_id res chain seq x y z
N MET A 1 -8.28 -36.43 -38.02
CA MET A 1 -6.91 -36.07 -37.59
C MET A 1 -7.02 -34.87 -36.66
N ALA A 2 -7.03 -35.10 -35.34
CA ALA A 2 -7.14 -34.04 -34.35
C ALA A 2 -5.80 -33.27 -34.30
N GLY A 3 -5.83 -31.97 -34.61
CA GLY A 3 -4.65 -31.11 -34.49
C GLY A 3 -4.14 -31.08 -33.04
N PRO A 4 -2.85 -30.80 -32.82
CA PRO A 4 -2.27 -30.94 -31.49
C PRO A 4 -2.94 -29.97 -30.50
N VAL A 5 -3.38 -30.51 -29.36
CA VAL A 5 -4.12 -29.76 -28.34
C VAL A 5 -3.14 -28.86 -27.59
N HIS A 6 -2.98 -27.63 -28.05
CA HIS A 6 -2.04 -26.67 -27.47
C HIS A 6 -2.70 -25.93 -26.29
N GLY A 7 -2.04 -25.98 -25.11
CA GLY A 7 -2.38 -25.16 -23.95
C GLY A 7 -2.20 -23.65 -24.24
N GLY A 8 -2.83 -22.79 -23.43
CA GLY A 8 -2.92 -21.35 -23.70
C GLY A 8 -1.58 -20.64 -23.97
N GLY A 9 -0.48 -21.09 -23.36
CA GLY A 9 0.86 -20.54 -23.59
C GLY A 9 1.41 -20.81 -25.00
N ALA A 10 1.20 -22.01 -25.55
CA ALA A 10 1.66 -22.36 -26.89
C ALA A 10 0.90 -21.58 -27.98
N ARG A 11 -0.42 -21.41 -27.80
CA ARG A 11 -1.26 -20.61 -28.71
C ARG A 11 -0.82 -19.13 -28.78
N ALA A 12 -0.39 -18.55 -27.67
CA ALA A 12 0.11 -17.17 -27.65
C ALA A 12 1.41 -17.01 -28.45
N LEU A 13 2.31 -17.98 -28.38
CA LEU A 13 3.57 -17.95 -29.13
C LEU A 13 3.35 -18.14 -30.63
N ASP A 14 2.43 -19.02 -31.03
CA ASP A 14 2.09 -19.22 -32.44
C ASP A 14 1.46 -17.97 -33.06
N LEU A 15 0.60 -17.27 -32.32
CA LEU A 15 0.05 -15.98 -32.75
C LEU A 15 1.13 -14.91 -32.90
N LEU A 16 2.11 -14.85 -31.99
CA LEU A 16 3.20 -13.87 -32.04
C LEU A 16 4.15 -14.10 -33.23
N ARG A 17 4.26 -15.33 -33.76
CA ARG A 17 5.06 -15.62 -34.96
C ARG A 17 4.50 -15.00 -36.24
N ALA A 18 3.18 -14.85 -36.33
CA ALA A 18 2.50 -14.30 -37.50
C ALA A 18 2.35 -12.77 -37.46
N LEU A 19 2.47 -12.16 -36.27
CA LEU A 19 2.32 -10.72 -36.06
C LEU A 19 3.63 -9.96 -36.40
N PRO A 20 3.53 -8.67 -36.74
CA PRO A 20 4.72 -7.86 -37.00
C PRO A 20 5.61 -7.77 -35.76
N ARG A 21 6.91 -7.54 -35.99
CA ARG A 21 7.90 -7.43 -34.92
C ARG A 21 7.48 -6.37 -33.88
N VAL A 22 7.59 -6.73 -32.60
CA VAL A 22 7.40 -5.79 -31.49
C VAL A 22 8.48 -4.71 -31.57
N SER A 23 8.05 -3.46 -31.57
CA SER A 23 8.92 -2.27 -31.68
C SER A 23 8.39 -1.19 -30.73
N LEU A 24 9.17 -0.14 -30.51
CA LEU A 24 8.73 0.97 -29.64
C LEU A 24 7.43 1.62 -30.11
N ALA A 25 7.13 1.55 -31.41
CA ALA A 25 5.93 2.15 -32.00
C ALA A 25 4.63 1.40 -31.67
N ASN A 26 4.66 0.10 -31.38
CA ASN A 26 3.45 -0.71 -31.16
C ASN A 26 3.19 -1.08 -29.68
N LEU A 27 3.94 -0.47 -28.75
CA LEU A 27 3.69 -0.61 -27.32
C LEU A 27 2.44 0.18 -26.91
N LYS A 28 1.56 -0.48 -26.15
CA LYS A 28 0.38 0.16 -25.54
C LYS A 28 0.29 -0.21 -24.06
N PRO A 29 -0.14 0.72 -23.20
CA PRO A 29 -0.41 0.40 -21.80
C PRO A 29 -1.61 -0.55 -21.70
N ASN A 30 -1.67 -1.33 -20.61
CA ASN A 30 -2.84 -2.16 -20.34
C ASN A 30 -4.10 -1.28 -20.27
N PRO A 31 -5.21 -1.69 -20.89
CA PRO A 31 -6.43 -0.89 -20.92
C PRO A 31 -6.91 -0.59 -19.49
N GLY A 32 -7.28 0.66 -19.22
CA GLY A 32 -7.73 1.11 -17.89
C GLY A 32 -6.62 1.50 -16.89
N SER A 33 -5.35 1.12 -17.14
CA SER A 33 -4.22 1.51 -16.28
C SER A 33 -3.96 3.03 -16.26
N ARG A 34 -4.23 3.72 -17.38
CA ARG A 34 -4.09 5.17 -17.50
C ARG A 34 -5.45 5.84 -17.60
N LYS A 35 -5.74 6.72 -16.64
CA LYS A 35 -6.94 7.57 -16.68
C LYS A 35 -6.68 8.78 -17.58
N LEU A 36 -7.67 9.13 -18.40
CA LEU A 36 -7.60 10.33 -19.24
C LEU A 36 -7.58 11.59 -18.37
N GLU A 37 -6.69 12.51 -18.73
CA GLU A 37 -6.55 13.81 -18.06
C GLU A 37 -7.83 14.66 -18.22
N ARG A 38 -8.30 15.26 -17.13
CA ARG A 38 -9.52 16.07 -17.13
C ARG A 38 -9.19 17.56 -17.18
N ARG A 39 -9.17 18.13 -18.39
CA ARG A 39 -8.88 19.57 -18.59
C ARG A 39 -10.13 20.45 -18.47
N PRO A 40 -10.01 21.68 -17.92
CA PRO A 40 -11.11 22.64 -17.81
C PRO A 40 -11.35 23.36 -19.14
N ARG A 41 -11.72 22.62 -20.18
CA ARG A 41 -12.00 23.14 -21.53
C ARG A 41 -13.39 22.71 -22.00
N GLY A 42 -13.93 23.44 -22.98
CA GLY A 42 -15.18 23.12 -23.67
C GLY A 42 -16.44 23.27 -22.80
N ARG A 43 -17.59 22.91 -23.38
CA ARG A 43 -18.92 23.12 -22.75
C ARG A 43 -19.07 22.42 -21.40
N ARG A 44 -18.58 21.18 -21.27
CA ARG A 44 -18.80 20.33 -20.08
C ARG A 44 -17.98 20.77 -18.86
N ARG A 45 -16.76 21.30 -19.06
CA ARG A 45 -15.80 21.57 -17.96
C ARG A 45 -15.22 22.98 -17.98
N GLY A 46 -15.56 23.82 -18.95
CA GLY A 46 -14.98 25.15 -19.14
C GLY A 46 -15.56 26.23 -18.22
N ARG A 47 -16.86 26.58 -18.37
CA ARG A 47 -17.42 27.83 -17.82
C ARG A 47 -17.00 28.19 -16.38
N LYS A 48 -17.21 27.29 -15.42
CA LYS A 48 -16.84 27.50 -14.01
C LYS A 48 -15.70 26.61 -13.54
N CYS A 49 -15.17 25.77 -14.43
CA CYS A 49 -14.13 24.78 -14.10
C CYS A 49 -14.43 23.91 -12.85
N GLY A 50 -15.71 23.72 -12.48
CA GLY A 50 -16.10 23.02 -11.24
C GLY A 50 -15.93 23.82 -9.94
N ARG A 51 -15.57 25.11 -10.00
CA ARG A 51 -15.29 25.95 -8.82
C ARG A 51 -16.51 26.68 -8.22
N GLY A 52 -17.65 26.66 -8.91
CA GLY A 52 -18.88 27.35 -8.46
C GLY A 52 -18.96 28.83 -8.90
N HIS A 53 -19.78 29.62 -8.21
CA HIS A 53 -19.99 31.06 -8.45
C HIS A 53 -19.49 31.89 -7.27
N LYS A 54 -18.76 32.98 -7.56
CA LYS A 54 -18.27 34.02 -6.64
C LYS A 54 -17.72 33.42 -5.32
N GLY A 55 -17.48 34.29 -4.34
CA GLY A 55 -17.02 33.91 -3.01
C GLY A 55 -15.68 33.18 -2.97
N GLU A 56 -15.36 32.67 -1.77
CA GLU A 56 -14.07 32.06 -1.46
C GLU A 56 -13.84 30.74 -2.22
N ARG A 57 -14.91 30.01 -2.54
CA ARG A 57 -14.83 28.74 -3.29
C ARG A 57 -14.29 28.95 -4.71
N GLN A 58 -14.74 30.01 -5.40
CA GLN A 58 -14.27 30.32 -6.75
C GLN A 58 -12.87 30.94 -6.71
N ARG A 59 -12.60 31.79 -5.71
CA ARG A 59 -11.35 32.55 -5.57
C ARG A 59 -10.20 31.73 -4.97
N GLY A 60 -10.50 30.56 -4.39
CA GLY A 60 -9.50 29.69 -3.77
C GLY A 60 -9.04 30.19 -2.39
N THR A 61 -9.80 31.09 -1.76
CA THR A 61 -9.44 31.76 -0.51
C THR A 61 -10.22 31.20 0.67
N ARG A 62 -10.51 29.89 0.67
CA ARG A 62 -11.22 29.25 1.79
C ARG A 62 -10.37 29.32 3.06
N PRO A 63 -10.99 29.45 4.24
CA PRO A 63 -10.32 29.26 5.52
C PRO A 63 -9.64 27.88 5.62
N ARG A 64 -8.69 27.78 6.55
CA ARG A 64 -7.96 26.54 6.83
C ARG A 64 -8.90 25.37 7.16
N LEU A 65 -8.42 24.14 6.94
CA LEU A 65 -9.12 22.94 7.37
C LEU A 65 -9.38 23.00 8.89
N GLY A 66 -10.62 22.68 9.29
CA GLY A 66 -11.07 22.75 10.69
C GLY A 66 -11.67 24.10 11.10
N PHE A 67 -11.77 25.10 10.23
CA PHE A 67 -12.51 26.33 10.53
C PHE A 67 -14.03 26.13 10.38
N GLU A 68 -14.80 26.48 11.42
CA GLU A 68 -16.26 26.27 11.48
C GLU A 68 -17.08 27.57 11.35
N GLY A 69 -16.54 28.60 10.70
CA GLY A 69 -17.30 29.82 10.38
C GLY A 69 -17.34 30.87 11.49
N GLY A 70 -16.51 30.74 12.53
CA GLY A 70 -16.36 31.72 13.62
C GLY A 70 -16.60 31.15 15.02
N GLN A 71 -17.31 30.02 15.12
CA GLN A 71 -17.46 29.28 16.38
C GLN A 71 -16.17 28.57 16.79
N THR A 72 -16.10 28.12 18.04
CA THR A 72 -15.00 27.28 18.54
C THR A 72 -14.96 25.94 17.79
N PRO A 73 -13.88 25.64 17.04
CA PRO A 73 -13.78 24.41 16.27
C PRO A 73 -13.91 23.14 17.11
N PHE A 74 -14.47 22.08 16.53
CA PHE A 74 -14.64 20.79 17.19
C PHE A 74 -13.35 20.23 17.80
N TYR A 75 -12.23 20.29 17.08
CA TYR A 75 -10.94 19.78 17.56
C TYR A 75 -10.35 20.58 18.75
N ILE A 76 -10.93 21.75 19.06
CA ILE A 76 -10.60 22.57 20.23
C ILE A 76 -11.61 22.34 21.36
N ARG A 77 -12.88 22.04 21.03
CA ARG A 77 -13.92 21.74 22.03
C ARG A 77 -13.63 20.47 22.82
N ILE A 78 -12.97 19.48 22.22
CA ILE A 78 -12.58 18.26 22.91
C ILE A 78 -11.43 18.56 23.88
N PRO A 79 -11.52 18.16 25.16
CA PRO A 79 -10.44 18.36 26.12
C PRO A 79 -9.18 17.60 25.70
N LYS A 80 -8.01 18.18 25.99
CA LYS A 80 -6.74 17.48 25.80
C LYS A 80 -6.60 16.39 26.84
N TYR A 81 -6.16 15.22 26.38
CA TYR A 81 -5.77 14.10 27.24
C TYR A 81 -4.49 13.47 26.70
N GLY A 82 -3.66 12.93 27.59
CA GLY A 82 -2.31 12.41 27.29
C GLY A 82 -2.28 11.09 26.50
N PHE A 83 -3.21 10.86 25.56
CA PHE A 83 -3.32 9.59 24.81
C PHE A 83 -1.99 9.17 24.16
N ASN A 84 -1.34 10.12 23.50
CA ASN A 84 -0.08 9.90 22.81
C ASN A 84 1.12 10.47 23.59
N GLU A 85 0.95 10.80 24.87
CA GLU A 85 2.07 11.29 25.66
C GLU A 85 3.18 10.23 25.73
N GLY A 86 4.41 10.66 25.46
CA GLY A 86 5.58 9.78 25.40
C GLY A 86 5.58 8.75 24.26
N HIS A 87 4.67 8.83 23.27
CA HIS A 87 4.56 7.82 22.20
C HIS A 87 5.86 7.61 21.43
N SER A 88 6.69 8.65 21.30
CA SER A 88 8.00 8.62 20.64
C SER A 88 9.07 7.83 21.40
N PHE A 89 8.86 7.54 22.68
CA PHE A 89 9.77 6.79 23.55
C PHE A 89 9.25 5.39 23.89
N ARG A 90 8.00 5.07 23.52
CA ARG A 90 7.42 3.74 23.77
C ARG A 90 8.18 2.71 22.94
N ARG A 91 8.63 1.64 23.60
CA ARG A 91 9.28 0.50 22.94
C ARG A 91 8.23 -0.29 22.17
N GLN A 92 8.53 -0.59 20.90
CA GLN A 92 7.68 -1.43 20.05
C GLN A 92 8.42 -2.74 19.75
N TYR A 93 7.66 -3.84 19.68
CA TYR A 93 8.19 -5.15 19.32
C TYR A 93 7.31 -5.74 18.22
N GLN A 94 7.93 -6.21 17.15
CA GLN A 94 7.18 -6.85 16.07
C GLN A 94 6.68 -8.22 16.55
N PRO A 95 5.38 -8.53 16.44
CA PRO A 95 4.87 -9.82 16.85
C PRO A 95 5.37 -10.93 15.91
N LEU A 96 5.87 -12.02 16.49
CA LEU A 96 6.22 -13.25 15.79
C LEU A 96 5.46 -14.42 16.42
N SER A 97 4.55 -15.02 15.67
CA SER A 97 3.80 -16.19 16.13
C SER A 97 4.61 -17.48 15.99
N LEU A 98 4.31 -18.46 16.83
CA LEU A 98 4.94 -19.78 16.76
C LEU A 98 4.64 -20.50 15.45
N ASN A 99 3.42 -20.38 14.92
CA ASN A 99 3.04 -20.94 13.61
C ASN A 99 3.87 -20.32 12.48
N ARG A 100 4.10 -19.01 12.54
CA ARG A 100 4.96 -18.33 11.57
C ARG A 100 6.41 -18.82 11.68
N LEU A 101 6.92 -19.02 12.90
CA LEU A 101 8.25 -19.54 13.14
C LEU A 101 8.39 -20.97 12.59
N GLN A 102 7.43 -21.85 12.89
CA GLN A 102 7.38 -23.22 12.36
C GLN A 102 7.37 -23.23 10.83
N TYR A 103 6.51 -22.41 10.22
CA TYR A 103 6.44 -22.28 8.75
C TYR A 103 7.79 -21.86 8.13
N LEU A 104 8.58 -21.03 8.80
CA LEU A 104 9.90 -20.63 8.32
C LEU A 104 10.92 -21.76 8.40
N ILE A 105 10.81 -22.62 9.42
CA ILE A 105 11.63 -23.83 9.57
C ILE A 105 11.26 -24.84 8.49
N ASP A 106 9.97 -25.10 8.27
CA ASP A 106 9.49 -26.07 7.27
C ASP A 106 9.91 -25.71 5.85
N LEU A 107 9.98 -24.40 5.54
CA LEU A 107 10.51 -23.89 4.27
C LEU A 107 12.05 -23.90 4.17
N GLY A 108 12.75 -24.30 5.23
CA GLY A 108 14.22 -24.26 5.30
C GLY A 108 14.80 -22.85 5.30
N ARG A 109 14.02 -21.83 5.69
CA ARG A 109 14.49 -20.43 5.74
C ARG A 109 15.16 -20.08 7.06
N VAL A 110 14.86 -20.84 8.11
CA VAL A 110 15.47 -20.75 9.44
C VAL A 110 15.91 -22.14 9.82
N ASP A 111 17.20 -22.30 10.14
CA ASP A 111 17.78 -23.57 10.56
C ASP A 111 17.63 -23.75 12.07
N PRO A 112 16.87 -24.75 12.55
CA PRO A 112 16.68 -24.99 13.98
C PRO A 112 17.90 -25.62 14.66
N THR A 113 18.92 -26.07 13.90
CA THR A 113 20.14 -26.65 14.48
C THR A 113 21.09 -25.60 15.04
N GLN A 114 20.92 -24.34 14.62
CA GLN A 114 21.69 -23.19 15.08
C GLN A 114 20.83 -22.29 16.00
N PRO A 115 21.46 -21.45 16.84
CA PRO A 115 20.73 -20.44 17.61
C PRO A 115 19.90 -19.51 16.70
N ILE A 116 18.60 -19.41 16.98
CA ILE A 116 17.68 -18.55 16.22
C ILE A 116 17.77 -17.11 16.74
N ASP A 117 18.71 -16.35 16.17
CA ASP A 117 18.90 -14.93 16.47
C ASP A 117 18.03 -14.01 15.61
N LEU A 118 17.90 -12.75 16.03
CA LEU A 118 17.21 -11.71 15.27
C LEU A 118 17.80 -11.51 13.86
N THR A 119 19.11 -11.71 13.71
CA THR A 119 19.81 -11.66 12.41
C THR A 119 19.32 -12.77 11.47
N GLN A 120 19.19 -14.01 11.97
CA GLN A 120 18.67 -15.14 11.21
C GLN A 120 17.21 -14.89 10.77
N LEU A 121 16.38 -14.36 11.68
CA LEU A 121 14.98 -14.04 11.37
C LEU A 121 14.84 -12.95 10.31
N VAL A 122 15.72 -11.93 10.31
CA VAL A 122 15.72 -10.88 9.28
C VAL A 122 16.26 -11.42 7.95
N ASN A 123 17.33 -12.22 7.97
CA ASN A 123 17.90 -12.85 6.77
C ASN A 123 16.89 -13.78 6.08
N GLY A 124 16.17 -14.59 6.85
CA GLY A 124 15.08 -15.46 6.38
C GLY A 124 13.81 -14.71 5.96
N ARG A 125 13.77 -13.37 6.13
CA ARG A 125 12.60 -12.51 5.90
C ARG A 125 11.38 -12.98 6.70
N GLY A 126 11.64 -13.51 7.90
CA GLY A 126 10.64 -13.94 8.85
C GLY A 126 9.98 -12.78 9.56
N VAL A 127 10.78 -11.75 9.87
CA VAL A 127 10.36 -10.49 10.48
C VAL A 127 11.00 -9.31 9.73
N THR A 128 10.34 -8.15 9.75
CA THR A 128 10.90 -6.89 9.24
C THR A 128 10.92 -5.88 10.37
N ILE A 129 12.12 -5.48 10.78
CA ILE A 129 12.33 -4.58 11.93
C ILE A 129 12.77 -3.22 11.41
N GLN A 130 12.22 -2.15 12.00
CA GLN A 130 12.54 -0.77 11.60
C GLN A 130 13.10 0.00 12.80
N PRO A 131 14.44 0.04 13.01
CA PRO A 131 15.05 0.71 14.16
C PRO A 131 14.63 2.18 14.31
N LEU A 132 14.48 2.91 13.19
CA LEU A 132 14.04 4.31 13.18
C LEU A 132 12.60 4.51 13.68
N LYS A 133 11.79 3.45 13.68
CA LYS A 133 10.41 3.47 14.20
C LYS A 133 10.31 3.07 15.68
N ARG A 134 11.45 3.02 16.39
CA ARG A 134 11.51 2.63 17.81
C ARG A 134 11.07 1.18 18.02
N ASP A 135 11.35 0.34 17.02
CA ASP A 135 11.30 -1.10 17.17
C ASP A 135 12.55 -1.55 17.96
N TYR A 136 12.33 -2.21 19.09
CA TYR A 136 13.40 -2.73 19.97
C TYR A 136 13.64 -4.23 19.79
N GLY A 137 12.92 -4.86 18.87
CA GLY A 137 13.10 -6.28 18.54
C GLY A 137 11.79 -6.94 18.17
N VAL A 138 11.69 -8.20 18.56
CA VAL A 138 10.55 -9.08 18.26
C VAL A 138 9.95 -9.56 19.58
N GLN A 139 8.62 -9.64 19.64
CA GLN A 139 7.91 -10.29 20.73
C GLN A 139 7.35 -11.61 20.22
N LEU A 140 7.68 -12.70 20.90
CA LEU A 140 7.07 -14.00 20.63
C LEU A 140 5.66 -14.00 21.21
N VAL A 141 4.69 -14.35 20.38
CA VAL A 141 3.28 -14.38 20.76
C VAL A 141 2.73 -15.80 20.62
N GLU A 142 1.96 -16.22 21.62
CA GLU A 142 1.06 -17.35 21.46
C GLU A 142 -0.05 -16.97 20.47
N GLU A 143 -0.44 -17.87 19.58
CA GLU A 143 -1.63 -17.62 18.78
C GLU A 143 -2.85 -17.81 19.67
N VAL A 144 -3.66 -16.77 19.82
CA VAL A 144 -5.04 -16.93 20.27
C VAL A 144 -5.77 -17.60 19.11
N SER A 145 -5.87 -18.92 19.16
CA SER A 145 -6.96 -19.61 18.48
C SER A 145 -8.25 -19.00 19.05
N LEU A 146 -8.85 -18.07 18.32
CA LEU A 146 -10.25 -17.70 18.53
C LEU A 146 -11.04 -18.97 18.21
N GLY A 147 -11.29 -19.77 19.24
CA GLY A 147 -12.29 -20.83 19.23
C GLY A 147 -13.69 -20.24 19.11
#